data_AF-A0AAD7K9V3-F1
#
_entry.id   AF-A0AAD7K9V3-F1
#
_cell.length_a   1.000
_cell.length_b   1.000
_cell.length_c   1.000
_cell.angle_alpha   90.00
_cell.angle_beta   90.00
_cell.angle_gamma   90.00
#
_symmetry.space_group_name_H-M   'P 1'
#
loop_
_entity.id
_entity.type
_entity.pdbx_description
1 polymer ?
#
loop_
_entity_poly.entity_id
_entity_poly.type
_entity_poly.pdbx_seq_one_letter_code
_entity_poly.pdbx_strand_id
1 'polypeptide(L)'
;MKSKLTLVQMQDGFALTYSSGLAASYAALVFYKPKRIAITEGYHGCHAMIEVYLKAAPHVKIIKLDDDFESGDLCWLETPLNPTGESRSIQYYANKYMHTLISSTATKYFGGHSDLLAGVLVVRTKEEWDTEWLHKIVLTPEGQTFDGVPGGILTQVWHSSLQAKDARGFDPSVQMTGGWNATFSIELSKAQYAAWFPHSLEYFTPATSLGGVESLAEYRYSWDPTSNPRAVRISIGVEDLDDLKADIRQALKHLVQVRISDPLTEVKLI
;
A
#
# COMPACT_ATOMS: atom_id res chain seq x y z
N MET A 1 9.63 29.73 -16.00
CA MET A 1 8.33 30.00 -15.36
C MET A 1 8.40 29.55 -13.91
N LYS A 2 7.80 30.26 -12.94
CA LYS A 2 7.91 29.93 -11.51
C LYS A 2 6.84 28.91 -11.11
N SER A 3 7.23 27.67 -10.82
CA SER A 3 6.34 26.65 -10.22
C SER A 3 6.99 26.04 -8.97
N LYS A 4 7.10 26.84 -7.89
CA LYS A 4 7.26 26.26 -6.55
C LYS A 4 5.85 25.89 -6.05
N LEU A 5 5.36 24.72 -6.44
CA LEU A 5 4.18 24.13 -5.81
C LEU A 5 4.56 23.80 -4.37
N THR A 6 3.91 24.43 -3.40
CA THR A 6 4.02 24.05 -1.98
C THR A 6 2.96 23.01 -1.64
N LEU A 7 3.17 22.22 -0.57
CA LEU A 7 2.18 21.22 -0.12
C LEU A 7 0.79 21.85 0.12
N VAL A 8 0.77 23.09 0.62
CA VAL A 8 -0.41 23.96 0.77
C VAL A 8 -1.18 24.15 -0.55
N GLN A 9 -0.47 24.39 -1.64
CA GLN A 9 -1.06 24.56 -2.98
C GLN A 9 -1.48 23.25 -3.63
N MET A 10 -0.90 22.11 -3.22
CA MET A 10 -1.29 20.78 -3.70
C MET A 10 -2.55 20.25 -3.00
N GLN A 11 -2.80 20.66 -1.76
CA GLN A 11 -3.94 20.19 -0.94
C GLN A 11 -5.06 21.24 -0.79
N ASP A 12 -4.94 22.40 -1.45
CA ASP A 12 -5.86 23.55 -1.36
C ASP A 12 -6.22 23.92 0.10
N GLY A 13 -5.21 23.94 0.98
CA GLY A 13 -5.42 24.06 2.41
C GLY A 13 -4.14 24.33 3.22
N PHE A 14 -4.30 24.57 4.52
CA PHE A 14 -3.17 24.85 5.42
C PHE A 14 -2.45 23.57 5.87
N ALA A 15 -1.12 23.58 5.83
CA ALA A 15 -0.30 22.43 6.23
C ALA A 15 0.47 22.71 7.52
N LEU A 16 0.52 21.71 8.41
CA LEU A 16 1.39 21.67 9.59
C LEU A 16 2.37 20.51 9.46
N THR A 17 3.67 20.79 9.60
CA THR A 17 4.74 19.77 9.51
C THR A 17 5.07 19.21 10.88
N TYR A 18 5.16 17.88 10.97
CA TYR A 18 5.58 17.14 12.17
C TYR A 18 6.85 16.34 11.88
N SER A 19 7.56 15.92 12.93
CA SER A 19 8.79 15.11 12.80
C SER A 19 8.58 13.72 12.20
N SER A 20 7.35 13.22 12.17
CA SER A 20 6.96 11.99 11.49
C SER A 20 5.45 11.96 11.23
N GLY A 21 5.00 11.03 10.38
CA GLY A 21 3.58 10.72 10.23
C GLY A 21 2.92 10.29 11.56
N LEU A 22 3.63 9.54 12.41
CA LEU A 22 3.13 9.13 13.73
C LEU A 22 2.94 10.31 14.69
N ALA A 23 3.85 11.29 14.64
CA ALA A 23 3.73 12.52 15.43
C ALA A 23 2.52 13.37 14.96
N ALA A 24 2.29 13.46 13.64
CA ALA A 24 1.09 14.10 13.10
C ALA A 24 -0.19 13.35 13.53
N SER A 25 -0.19 12.02 13.43
CA SER A 25 -1.29 11.15 13.83
C SER A 25 -1.65 11.33 15.31
N TYR A 26 -0.67 11.32 16.20
CA TYR A 26 -0.89 11.50 17.63
C TYR A 26 -1.35 12.94 17.96
N ALA A 27 -0.77 13.95 17.30
CA ALA A 27 -1.19 15.35 17.47
C ALA A 27 -2.67 15.56 17.08
N ALA A 28 -3.15 14.92 16.01
CA ALA A 28 -4.55 14.96 15.62
C ALA A 28 -5.48 14.41 16.72
N LEU A 29 -5.14 13.26 17.32
CA LEU A 29 -5.91 12.67 18.42
C LEU A 29 -5.98 13.59 19.65
N VAL A 30 -4.85 14.21 20.02
CA VAL A 30 -4.76 15.16 21.15
C VAL A 30 -5.52 16.46 20.87
N PHE A 31 -5.56 16.93 19.62
CA PHE A 31 -6.27 18.13 19.20
C PHE A 31 -7.79 17.93 19.17
N TYR A 32 -8.26 16.91 18.42
CA TYR A 32 -9.70 16.68 18.19
C TYR A 32 -10.42 16.06 19.40
N LYS A 33 -9.71 15.31 20.25
CA LYS A 33 -10.25 14.65 21.45
C LYS A 33 -11.54 13.85 21.17
N PRO A 34 -11.47 12.89 20.23
CA PRO A 34 -12.67 12.18 19.77
C PRO A 34 -13.33 11.36 20.88
N LYS A 35 -14.66 11.25 20.85
CA LYS A 35 -15.43 10.32 21.69
C LYS A 35 -15.33 8.88 21.16
N ARG A 36 -15.31 8.72 19.85
CA ARG A 36 -15.12 7.44 19.16
C ARG A 36 -14.21 7.65 17.96
N ILE A 37 -13.36 6.68 17.66
CA ILE A 37 -12.47 6.67 16.50
C ILE A 37 -12.97 5.57 15.57
N ALA A 38 -13.36 5.95 14.36
CA ALA A 38 -13.77 5.02 13.33
C ALA A 38 -12.58 4.71 12.44
N ILE A 39 -12.16 3.45 12.41
CA ILE A 39 -10.99 2.99 11.65
C ILE A 39 -11.23 1.54 11.18
N THR A 40 -10.52 1.13 10.14
CA THR A 40 -10.43 -0.27 9.67
C THR A 40 -8.99 -0.75 9.76
N GLU A 41 -8.64 -1.88 9.13
CA GLU A 41 -7.25 -2.20 8.82
C GLU A 41 -6.53 -1.03 8.12
N GLY A 42 -5.19 -1.02 8.16
CA GLY A 42 -4.35 0.02 7.55
C GLY A 42 -2.92 0.00 8.10
N TYR A 43 -2.22 1.14 8.04
CA TYR A 43 -0.86 1.25 8.54
C TYR A 43 -0.78 1.05 10.07
N HIS A 44 -0.30 -0.12 10.49
CA HIS A 44 -0.08 -0.54 11.89
C HIS A 44 0.45 0.56 12.85
N GLY A 45 1.33 1.46 12.38
CA GLY A 45 1.83 2.55 13.20
C GLY A 45 0.74 3.54 13.66
N CYS A 46 -0.29 3.78 12.84
CA CYS A 46 -1.46 4.57 13.24
C CYS A 46 -2.25 3.87 14.35
N HIS A 47 -2.45 2.55 14.26
CA HIS A 47 -3.10 1.75 15.30
C HIS A 47 -2.31 1.81 16.63
N ALA A 48 -0.98 1.65 16.58
CA ALA A 48 -0.13 1.79 17.76
C ALA A 48 -0.22 3.18 18.41
N MET A 49 -0.35 4.26 17.61
CA MET A 49 -0.56 5.61 18.17
C MET A 49 -1.96 5.78 18.77
N ILE A 50 -2.99 5.15 18.21
CA ILE A 50 -4.33 5.10 18.79
C ILE A 50 -4.31 4.34 20.11
N GLU A 51 -3.66 3.17 20.20
CA GLU A 51 -3.50 2.42 21.45
C GLU A 51 -2.78 3.24 22.54
N VAL A 52 -1.71 3.96 22.18
CA VAL A 52 -1.01 4.88 23.10
C VAL A 52 -1.92 6.02 23.56
N TYR A 53 -2.77 6.56 22.68
CA TYR A 53 -3.75 7.58 23.04
C TYR A 53 -4.84 7.02 23.98
N LEU A 54 -5.37 5.83 23.72
CA LEU A 54 -6.39 5.17 24.54
C LEU A 54 -5.92 4.91 25.99
N LYS A 55 -4.61 4.73 26.23
CA LYS A 55 -4.06 4.65 27.61
C LYS A 55 -4.33 5.92 28.43
N ALA A 56 -4.36 7.09 27.79
CA ALA A 56 -4.70 8.37 28.42
C ALA A 56 -6.20 8.70 28.34
N ALA A 57 -6.91 8.14 27.35
CA ALA A 57 -8.33 8.38 27.10
C ALA A 57 -9.15 7.06 27.01
N PRO A 58 -9.22 6.24 28.09
CA PRO A 58 -9.81 4.90 28.05
C PRO A 58 -11.35 4.88 27.89
N HIS A 59 -11.99 6.05 27.87
CA HIS A 59 -13.42 6.21 27.58
C HIS A 59 -13.72 6.28 26.08
N VAL A 60 -12.70 6.47 25.24
CA VAL A 60 -12.83 6.58 23.78
C VAL A 60 -12.99 5.20 23.18
N LYS A 61 -13.99 5.03 22.30
CA LYS A 61 -14.31 3.73 21.69
C LYS A 61 -13.77 3.63 20.27
N ILE A 62 -13.38 2.43 19.87
CA ILE A 62 -13.14 2.11 18.45
C ILE A 62 -14.43 1.61 17.83
N ILE A 63 -14.77 2.12 16.65
CA ILE A 63 -15.90 1.70 15.81
C ILE A 63 -15.41 1.44 14.38
N LYS A 64 -16.22 0.79 13.54
CA LYS A 64 -15.87 0.57 12.12
C LYS A 64 -16.14 1.83 11.31
N LEU A 65 -15.40 2.02 10.20
CA LEU A 65 -15.65 3.12 9.26
C LEU A 65 -17.09 3.16 8.71
N ASP A 66 -17.77 2.01 8.64
CA ASP A 66 -19.09 1.88 8.05
C ASP A 66 -20.24 1.81 9.09
N ASP A 67 -19.95 1.91 10.40
CA ASP A 67 -20.95 2.02 11.47
C ASP A 67 -21.69 3.39 11.44
N ASP A 68 -22.69 3.60 12.30
CA ASP A 68 -23.37 4.90 12.48
C ASP A 68 -22.53 5.88 13.31
N PHE A 69 -22.46 7.14 12.87
CA PHE A 69 -21.58 8.17 13.46
C PHE A 69 -22.36 9.21 14.28
N GLU A 70 -21.67 9.78 15.28
CA GLU A 70 -22.20 10.73 16.25
C GLU A 70 -21.32 11.98 16.34
N SER A 71 -21.88 13.05 16.93
CA SER A 71 -21.15 14.31 17.14
C SER A 71 -19.98 14.13 18.12
N GLY A 72 -18.77 14.25 17.58
CA GLY A 72 -17.50 14.07 18.30
C GLY A 72 -16.73 12.82 17.90
N ASP A 73 -17.17 12.09 16.88
CA ASP A 73 -16.38 11.00 16.29
C ASP A 73 -15.27 11.54 15.37
N LEU A 74 -14.19 10.75 15.24
CA LEU A 74 -13.12 10.97 14.27
C LEU A 74 -13.12 9.83 13.25
N CYS A 75 -13.31 10.14 11.97
CA CYS A 75 -13.15 9.21 10.87
C CYS A 75 -11.68 9.12 10.45
N TRP A 76 -11.06 7.96 10.63
CA TRP A 76 -9.68 7.68 10.25
C TRP A 76 -9.64 6.83 8.98
N LEU A 77 -9.62 7.49 7.82
CA LEU A 77 -9.63 6.83 6.51
C LEU A 77 -8.21 6.74 5.94
N GLU A 78 -7.77 5.52 5.64
CA GLU A 78 -6.60 5.25 4.78
C GLU A 78 -7.10 4.71 3.44
N THR A 79 -6.69 5.34 2.33
CA THR A 79 -7.07 4.91 0.98
C THR A 79 -6.06 5.43 -0.07
N PRO A 80 -5.47 4.56 -0.91
CA PRO A 80 -5.55 3.10 -0.86
C PRO A 80 -4.90 2.53 0.39
N LEU A 81 -5.42 1.40 0.88
CA LEU A 81 -4.99 0.77 2.13
C LEU A 81 -3.57 0.18 2.05
N ASN A 82 -2.70 0.39 3.03
CA ASN A 82 -1.45 -0.36 3.16
C ASN A 82 -1.70 -1.68 3.92
N PRO A 83 -1.33 -2.87 3.40
CA PRO A 83 -0.60 -3.13 2.15
C PRO A 83 -1.46 -3.47 0.93
N THR A 84 -2.77 -3.67 1.09
CA THR A 84 -3.64 -4.31 0.08
C THR A 84 -4.04 -3.43 -1.09
N GLY A 85 -3.86 -2.12 -1.04
CA GLY A 85 -4.26 -1.20 -2.11
C GLY A 85 -5.79 -1.09 -2.32
N GLU A 86 -6.60 -1.48 -1.34
CA GLU A 86 -8.06 -1.26 -1.36
C GLU A 86 -8.34 0.26 -1.32
N SER A 87 -8.98 0.77 -2.36
CA SER A 87 -9.44 2.16 -2.45
C SER A 87 -10.87 2.30 -1.93
N ARG A 88 -11.10 3.35 -1.15
CA ARG A 88 -12.42 3.74 -0.63
C ARG A 88 -12.75 5.20 -1.01
N SER A 89 -14.04 5.50 -1.11
CA SER A 89 -14.52 6.82 -1.54
C SER A 89 -14.30 7.87 -0.44
N ILE A 90 -13.35 8.78 -0.67
CA ILE A 90 -13.14 9.95 0.18
C ILE A 90 -14.42 10.81 0.20
N GLN A 91 -15.07 11.02 -0.95
CA GLN A 91 -16.28 11.83 -1.03
C GLN A 91 -17.46 11.24 -0.24
N TYR A 92 -17.62 9.91 -0.20
CA TYR A 92 -18.67 9.26 0.61
C TYR A 92 -18.47 9.54 2.10
N TYR A 93 -17.27 9.32 2.62
CA TYR A 93 -16.98 9.59 4.03
C TYR A 93 -16.98 11.09 4.32
N ALA A 94 -16.46 11.94 3.43
CA ALA A 94 -16.53 13.39 3.58
C ALA A 94 -17.98 13.89 3.64
N ASN A 95 -18.88 13.42 2.76
CA ASN A 95 -20.31 13.78 2.77
C ASN A 95 -21.03 13.33 4.05
N LYS A 96 -20.51 12.32 4.75
CA LYS A 96 -21.06 11.84 6.02
C LYS A 96 -20.67 12.77 7.20
N TYR A 97 -19.72 13.71 7.03
CA TYR A 97 -19.16 14.55 8.10
C TYR A 97 -19.01 16.05 7.74
N MET A 98 -18.92 16.92 8.76
CA MET A 98 -18.65 18.36 8.59
C MET A 98 -17.16 18.72 8.66
N HIS A 99 -16.29 17.81 9.11
CA HIS A 99 -14.86 18.06 9.31
C HIS A 99 -14.02 16.86 8.86
N THR A 100 -13.37 16.99 7.71
CA THR A 100 -12.44 15.98 7.17
C THR A 100 -11.00 16.45 7.38
N LEU A 101 -10.17 15.65 8.05
CA LEU A 101 -8.73 15.84 8.07
C LEU A 101 -8.09 14.92 7.01
N ILE A 102 -7.33 15.50 6.08
CA ILE A 102 -6.48 14.73 5.17
C ILE A 102 -5.12 14.56 5.86
N SER A 103 -4.77 13.34 6.25
CA SER A 103 -3.46 13.01 6.81
C SER A 103 -2.64 12.24 5.79
N SER A 104 -1.57 12.85 5.29
CA SER A 104 -0.62 12.24 4.35
C SER A 104 0.74 12.08 5.00
N THR A 105 1.35 10.90 4.93
CA THR A 105 2.69 10.69 5.48
C THR A 105 3.74 11.35 4.58
N ALA A 106 4.32 12.46 5.04
CA ALA A 106 5.35 13.20 4.29
C ALA A 106 6.62 12.38 4.00
N THR A 107 6.82 11.26 4.70
CA THR A 107 7.97 10.34 4.55
C THR A 107 8.03 9.58 3.22
N LYS A 108 6.90 9.36 2.55
CA LYS A 108 6.75 8.27 1.57
C LYS A 108 6.89 8.79 0.15
N TYR A 109 5.88 8.64 -0.71
CA TYR A 109 5.83 9.38 -1.99
C TYR A 109 6.05 10.87 -1.81
N PHE A 110 5.47 11.41 -0.74
CA PHE A 110 5.69 12.79 -0.33
C PHE A 110 7.12 13.09 0.13
N GLY A 111 8.04 12.11 0.12
CA GLY A 111 9.44 12.16 0.56
C GLY A 111 10.45 11.80 -0.52
N GLY A 112 10.15 10.78 -1.33
CA GLY A 112 10.76 10.52 -2.63
C GLY A 112 12.20 9.99 -2.64
N HIS A 113 13.05 10.30 -1.67
CA HIS A 113 14.50 10.01 -1.73
C HIS A 113 15.00 9.11 -0.58
N SER A 114 14.09 8.63 0.27
CA SER A 114 14.38 7.83 1.48
C SER A 114 15.32 8.50 2.52
N ASP A 115 15.76 9.74 2.30
CA ASP A 115 16.54 10.59 3.21
C ASP A 115 15.78 11.84 3.72
N LEU A 116 14.63 12.17 3.12
CA LEU A 116 13.83 13.35 3.42
C LEU A 116 12.33 13.03 3.52
N LEU A 117 11.62 13.88 4.26
CA LEU A 117 10.16 13.94 4.31
C LEU A 117 9.57 14.98 3.29
N ALA A 118 10.12 15.14 2.05
CA ALA A 118 9.58 15.99 0.94
C ALA A 118 9.89 15.52 -0.55
N GLY A 119 8.86 15.25 -1.40
CA GLY A 119 8.87 14.67 -2.78
C GLY A 119 7.44 14.41 -3.39
N VAL A 120 7.29 13.83 -4.62
CA VAL A 120 6.07 13.20 -5.28
C VAL A 120 6.48 12.54 -6.62
N LEU A 121 5.85 11.42 -7.06
CA LEU A 121 5.99 10.83 -8.42
C LEU A 121 4.65 10.83 -9.19
N VAL A 122 4.68 11.17 -10.50
CA VAL A 122 3.52 11.15 -11.40
C VAL A 122 3.91 10.49 -12.73
N VAL A 123 3.33 9.33 -13.04
CA VAL A 123 3.38 8.71 -14.38
C VAL A 123 2.30 9.32 -15.28
N ARG A 124 2.59 9.49 -16.57
CA ARG A 124 1.77 10.37 -17.45
C ARG A 124 0.71 9.62 -18.25
N THR A 125 0.90 8.32 -18.48
CA THR A 125 0.04 7.50 -19.35
C THR A 125 -0.22 6.11 -18.77
N LYS A 126 -1.24 5.42 -19.29
CA LYS A 126 -1.56 4.03 -18.90
C LYS A 126 -0.57 3.04 -19.51
N GLU A 127 0.06 3.40 -20.63
CA GLU A 127 1.09 2.58 -21.30
C GLU A 127 2.40 2.46 -20.50
N GLU A 128 2.68 3.39 -19.57
CA GLU A 128 3.91 3.45 -18.77
C GLU A 128 3.86 2.61 -17.46
N TRP A 129 2.73 1.97 -17.12
CA TRP A 129 2.62 1.14 -15.90
C TRP A 129 1.56 0.04 -16.05
N ASP A 130 1.96 -1.22 -15.86
CA ASP A 130 1.12 -2.38 -16.24
C ASP A 130 0.95 -3.44 -15.12
N THR A 131 0.03 -3.18 -14.18
CA THR A 131 -0.49 -4.25 -13.29
C THR A 131 -1.39 -5.25 -14.01
N GLU A 132 -1.83 -4.96 -15.23
CA GLU A 132 -2.57 -5.89 -16.10
C GLU A 132 -1.66 -7.04 -16.55
N TRP A 133 -0.35 -6.82 -16.71
CA TRP A 133 0.66 -7.87 -16.97
C TRP A 133 0.75 -8.87 -15.80
N LEU A 134 0.88 -8.38 -14.56
CA LEU A 134 0.83 -9.24 -13.37
C LEU A 134 -0.51 -9.97 -13.24
N HIS A 135 -1.62 -9.29 -13.57
CA HIS A 135 -2.95 -9.91 -13.57
C HIS A 135 -3.08 -11.00 -14.65
N LYS A 136 -2.50 -10.82 -15.84
CA LYS A 136 -2.44 -11.85 -16.90
C LYS A 136 -1.63 -13.07 -16.45
N ILE A 137 -0.56 -12.90 -15.68
CA ILE A 137 0.16 -14.02 -15.04
C ILE A 137 -0.74 -14.77 -14.06
N VAL A 138 -1.51 -14.06 -13.19
CA VAL A 138 -2.49 -14.70 -12.28
C VAL A 138 -3.55 -15.49 -13.05
N LEU A 139 -4.04 -14.98 -14.18
CA LEU A 139 -5.03 -15.64 -15.02
C LEU A 139 -4.46 -16.83 -15.84
N THR A 140 -3.15 -17.07 -15.81
CA THR A 140 -2.50 -18.15 -16.58
C THR A 140 -2.60 -19.49 -15.83
N PRO A 141 -3.23 -20.53 -16.42
CA PRO A 141 -3.38 -21.84 -15.78
C PRO A 141 -2.05 -22.56 -15.50
N GLU A 142 -2.01 -23.41 -14.47
CA GLU A 142 -0.86 -24.30 -14.24
C GLU A 142 -0.61 -25.19 -15.46
N GLY A 143 0.66 -25.37 -15.82
CA GLY A 143 1.08 -26.06 -17.06
C GLY A 143 1.13 -25.17 -18.30
N GLN A 144 0.64 -23.92 -18.24
CA GLN A 144 0.85 -22.92 -19.28
C GLN A 144 1.91 -21.89 -18.86
N THR A 145 2.30 -21.02 -19.79
CA THR A 145 3.18 -19.87 -19.51
C THR A 145 2.64 -18.62 -20.16
N PHE A 146 2.77 -17.48 -19.49
CA PHE A 146 2.53 -16.16 -20.06
C PHE A 146 3.83 -15.35 -19.93
N ASP A 147 4.33 -14.83 -21.04
CA ASP A 147 5.60 -14.10 -21.08
C ASP A 147 6.79 -14.87 -20.43
N GLY A 148 6.76 -16.20 -20.62
CA GLY A 148 7.70 -17.16 -20.04
C GLY A 148 7.57 -17.38 -18.53
N VAL A 149 6.67 -16.69 -17.82
CA VAL A 149 6.35 -16.99 -16.41
C VAL A 149 5.40 -18.19 -16.36
N PRO A 150 5.69 -19.24 -15.56
CA PRO A 150 4.77 -20.36 -15.36
C PRO A 150 3.46 -19.93 -14.69
N GLY A 151 2.32 -20.38 -15.22
CA GLY A 151 1.02 -20.16 -14.61
C GLY A 151 0.90 -20.81 -13.23
N GLY A 152 0.08 -20.21 -12.35
CA GLY A 152 -0.13 -20.69 -10.98
C GLY A 152 0.96 -20.35 -9.96
N ILE A 153 1.98 -19.54 -10.29
CA ILE A 153 2.89 -18.97 -9.28
C ILE A 153 2.30 -17.76 -8.54
N LEU A 154 1.56 -16.89 -9.25
CA LEU A 154 0.80 -15.80 -8.65
C LEU A 154 -0.67 -16.21 -8.54
N THR A 155 -1.32 -15.90 -7.41
CA THR A 155 -2.75 -16.20 -7.17
C THR A 155 -3.63 -14.96 -7.14
N GLN A 156 -3.07 -13.78 -6.84
CA GLN A 156 -3.81 -12.53 -6.77
C GLN A 156 -2.89 -11.33 -6.99
N VAL A 157 -3.44 -10.24 -7.55
CA VAL A 157 -2.84 -8.90 -7.51
C VAL A 157 -3.89 -7.98 -6.88
N TRP A 158 -3.49 -7.18 -5.89
CA TRP A 158 -4.34 -6.13 -5.33
C TRP A 158 -3.72 -4.76 -5.63
N HIS A 159 -4.37 -3.99 -6.49
CA HIS A 159 -4.00 -2.64 -6.92
C HIS A 159 -5.29 -1.90 -7.30
N SER A 160 -5.41 -0.60 -7.02
CA SER A 160 -6.71 0.09 -7.16
C SER A 160 -7.22 0.19 -8.61
N SER A 161 -6.36 0.05 -9.62
CA SER A 161 -6.79 -0.03 -11.04
C SER A 161 -7.49 -1.35 -11.41
N LEU A 162 -7.27 -2.41 -10.62
CA LEU A 162 -7.87 -3.73 -10.81
C LEU A 162 -9.09 -3.95 -9.90
N GLN A 163 -9.36 -3.01 -9.01
CA GLN A 163 -10.48 -3.08 -8.07
C GLN A 163 -11.81 -2.81 -8.80
N ALA A 164 -12.71 -3.78 -8.74
CA ALA A 164 -14.09 -3.62 -9.18
C ALA A 164 -14.86 -2.62 -8.30
N LYS A 165 -15.99 -2.12 -8.80
CA LYS A 165 -16.86 -1.22 -8.03
C LYS A 165 -17.28 -1.86 -6.71
N ASP A 166 -17.22 -1.08 -5.62
CA ASP A 166 -17.65 -1.56 -4.31
C ASP A 166 -19.18 -1.73 -4.23
N ALA A 167 -19.68 -2.27 -3.12
CA ALA A 167 -21.12 -2.50 -2.90
C ALA A 167 -21.97 -1.20 -2.90
N ARG A 168 -21.35 -0.02 -2.83
CA ARG A 168 -21.99 1.31 -2.92
C ARG A 168 -21.90 1.89 -4.34
N GLY A 169 -21.29 1.16 -5.28
CA GLY A 169 -21.06 1.59 -6.65
C GLY A 169 -19.84 2.51 -6.83
N PHE A 170 -18.99 2.68 -5.80
CA PHE A 170 -17.78 3.49 -5.92
C PHE A 170 -16.75 2.79 -6.81
N ASP A 171 -16.26 3.54 -7.80
CA ASP A 171 -15.23 3.14 -8.74
C ASP A 171 -13.95 3.95 -8.45
N PRO A 172 -12.82 3.33 -8.09
CA PRO A 172 -11.58 4.05 -7.78
C PRO A 172 -11.12 5.03 -8.87
N SER A 173 -11.45 4.79 -10.14
CA SER A 173 -11.06 5.68 -11.25
C SER A 173 -11.64 7.09 -11.16
N VAL A 174 -12.79 7.30 -10.49
CA VAL A 174 -13.37 8.65 -10.32
C VAL A 174 -12.61 9.50 -9.31
N GLN A 175 -11.79 8.87 -8.46
CA GLN A 175 -10.97 9.52 -7.44
C GLN A 175 -9.49 9.60 -7.86
N MET A 176 -9.00 8.59 -8.58
CA MET A 176 -7.60 8.45 -8.99
C MET A 176 -7.34 9.05 -10.38
N THR A 177 -7.85 10.26 -10.62
CA THR A 177 -7.82 10.93 -11.94
C THR A 177 -6.42 11.37 -12.38
N GLY A 178 -5.46 11.47 -11.45
CA GLY A 178 -4.07 11.85 -11.71
C GLY A 178 -3.10 10.68 -11.90
N GLY A 179 -3.60 9.43 -11.92
CA GLY A 179 -2.79 8.21 -11.96
C GLY A 179 -3.06 7.28 -10.78
N TRP A 180 -2.51 6.05 -10.89
CA TRP A 180 -2.73 4.97 -9.93
C TRP A 180 -1.63 4.88 -8.85
N ASN A 181 -1.85 4.05 -7.84
CA ASN A 181 -0.95 3.85 -6.71
C ASN A 181 0.26 2.97 -7.04
N ALA A 182 1.47 3.53 -6.98
CA ALA A 182 2.72 2.79 -7.19
C ALA A 182 3.08 1.79 -6.06
N THR A 183 2.36 1.78 -4.93
CA THR A 183 2.45 0.72 -3.91
C THR A 183 1.22 -0.16 -3.96
N PHE A 184 1.43 -1.47 -4.06
CA PHE A 184 0.39 -2.47 -4.20
C PHE A 184 0.87 -3.83 -3.64
N SER A 185 0.05 -4.87 -3.69
CA SER A 185 0.46 -6.22 -3.25
C SER A 185 0.19 -7.30 -4.30
N ILE A 186 1.03 -8.33 -4.28
CA ILE A 186 0.85 -9.58 -5.02
C ILE A 186 0.75 -10.75 -4.05
N GLU A 187 0.00 -11.79 -4.41
CA GLU A 187 -0.05 -13.05 -3.68
C GLU A 187 0.60 -14.16 -4.50
N LEU A 188 1.48 -14.92 -3.86
CA LEU A 188 2.21 -16.04 -4.44
C LEU A 188 1.58 -17.36 -3.96
N SER A 189 1.64 -18.42 -4.76
CA SER A 189 0.94 -19.67 -4.43
C SER A 189 1.45 -20.41 -3.18
N LYS A 190 2.60 -20.01 -2.62
CA LYS A 190 3.16 -20.54 -1.37
C LYS A 190 3.80 -19.46 -0.52
N ALA A 191 3.74 -19.62 0.80
CA ALA A 191 4.36 -18.68 1.75
C ALA A 191 5.89 -18.63 1.61
N GLN A 192 6.50 -19.78 1.34
CA GLN A 192 7.93 -19.89 1.03
C GLN A 192 8.34 -19.05 -0.19
N TYR A 193 7.50 -19.02 -1.24
CA TYR A 193 7.76 -18.15 -2.40
C TYR A 193 7.63 -16.68 -2.03
N ALA A 194 6.67 -16.29 -1.20
CA ALA A 194 6.54 -14.92 -0.70
C ALA A 194 7.74 -14.49 0.16
N ALA A 195 8.29 -15.38 0.98
CA ALA A 195 9.50 -15.13 1.76
C ALA A 195 10.76 -15.00 0.88
N TRP A 196 10.88 -15.79 -0.20
CA TRP A 196 12.06 -15.80 -1.07
C TRP A 196 12.02 -14.77 -2.20
N PHE A 197 10.84 -14.32 -2.63
CA PHE A 197 10.67 -13.45 -3.79
C PHE A 197 11.43 -12.11 -3.66
N PRO A 198 11.35 -11.35 -2.55
CA PRO A 198 12.15 -10.14 -2.39
C PRO A 198 13.66 -10.37 -2.56
N HIS A 199 14.16 -11.53 -2.11
CA HIS A 199 15.58 -11.89 -2.17
C HIS A 199 15.99 -12.53 -3.51
N SER A 200 15.05 -12.68 -4.45
CA SER A 200 15.29 -13.23 -5.79
C SER A 200 15.33 -12.15 -6.89
N LEU A 201 15.13 -10.89 -6.51
CA LEU A 201 15.10 -9.72 -7.39
C LEU A 201 16.48 -9.03 -7.39
N GLU A 202 16.84 -8.42 -8.52
CA GLU A 202 18.10 -7.68 -8.70
C GLU A 202 17.94 -6.17 -8.46
N TYR A 203 16.81 -5.59 -8.90
CA TYR A 203 16.53 -4.16 -8.76
C TYR A 203 15.74 -3.83 -7.48
N PHE A 204 14.81 -4.72 -7.09
CA PHE A 204 13.97 -4.47 -5.91
C PHE A 204 14.73 -4.72 -4.61
N THR A 205 14.87 -3.69 -3.77
CA THR A 205 15.50 -3.86 -2.45
C THR A 205 14.51 -4.44 -1.43
N PRO A 206 14.88 -5.47 -0.65
CA PRO A 206 14.04 -6.00 0.43
C PRO A 206 13.92 -5.01 1.61
N ALA A 207 12.85 -4.20 1.66
CA ALA A 207 12.67 -3.20 2.71
C ALA A 207 11.21 -2.86 3.05
N THR A 208 10.97 -2.53 4.32
CA THR A 208 9.65 -2.12 4.87
C THR A 208 9.24 -0.69 4.50
N SER A 209 10.12 0.12 3.90
CA SER A 209 9.73 1.45 3.39
C SER A 209 8.91 1.35 2.09
N LEU A 210 8.51 2.50 1.55
CA LEU A 210 7.80 2.64 0.28
C LEU A 210 7.88 4.10 -0.22
N GLY A 211 7.71 4.32 -1.52
CA GLY A 211 7.65 5.64 -2.15
C GLY A 211 8.98 6.40 -2.20
N GLY A 212 10.11 5.70 -2.20
CA GLY A 212 11.40 6.26 -2.60
C GLY A 212 11.55 6.32 -4.13
N VAL A 213 12.76 6.63 -4.61
CA VAL A 213 13.14 6.52 -6.03
C VAL A 213 13.46 5.07 -6.39
N GLU A 214 13.77 4.27 -5.38
CA GLU A 214 14.10 2.86 -5.47
C GLU A 214 12.85 1.97 -5.38
N SER A 215 12.82 0.95 -6.21
CA SER A 215 11.84 -0.12 -6.15
C SER A 215 12.10 -1.03 -4.93
N LEU A 216 11.04 -1.33 -4.16
CA LEU A 216 11.12 -2.11 -2.92
C LEU A 216 10.11 -3.27 -2.92
N ALA A 217 10.50 -4.39 -2.32
CA ALA A 217 9.63 -5.55 -2.07
C ALA A 217 9.64 -5.94 -0.59
N GLU A 218 8.47 -5.93 0.08
CA GLU A 218 8.32 -6.32 1.49
C GLU A 218 7.52 -7.62 1.62
N TYR A 219 8.15 -8.67 2.14
CA TYR A 219 7.42 -9.82 2.70
C TYR A 219 6.82 -9.42 4.05
N ARG A 220 5.56 -8.95 4.04
CA ARG A 220 4.94 -8.25 5.17
C ARG A 220 4.83 -9.10 6.44
N TYR A 221 4.66 -10.41 6.28
CA TYR A 221 4.48 -11.37 7.38
C TYR A 221 5.64 -11.39 8.38
N SER A 222 6.87 -11.10 7.96
CA SER A 222 8.03 -11.01 8.85
C SER A 222 7.93 -9.91 9.92
N TRP A 223 7.12 -8.87 9.67
CA TRP A 223 6.90 -7.75 10.61
C TRP A 223 5.50 -7.75 11.21
N ASP A 224 4.58 -8.49 10.60
CA ASP A 224 3.17 -8.53 10.94
C ASP A 224 2.64 -9.95 10.73
N PRO A 225 2.73 -10.83 11.75
CA PRO A 225 2.25 -12.21 11.67
C PRO A 225 0.74 -12.35 11.50
N THR A 226 -0.02 -11.24 11.52
CA THR A 226 -1.47 -11.24 11.23
C THR A 226 -1.78 -11.06 9.75
N SER A 227 -0.80 -10.58 8.97
CA SER A 227 -0.92 -10.40 7.53
C SER A 227 -0.91 -11.73 6.76
N ASN A 228 -1.24 -11.71 5.47
CA ASN A 228 -1.25 -12.93 4.65
C ASN A 228 0.20 -13.44 4.43
N PRO A 229 0.56 -14.66 4.88
CA PRO A 229 1.90 -15.23 4.71
C PRO A 229 2.26 -15.54 3.24
N ARG A 230 1.36 -15.31 2.28
CA ARG A 230 1.62 -15.43 0.84
C ARG A 230 1.72 -14.08 0.12
N ALA A 231 1.50 -12.97 0.81
CA ALA A 231 1.51 -11.64 0.21
C ALA A 231 2.90 -11.00 0.26
N VAL A 232 3.27 -10.32 -0.84
CA VAL A 232 4.41 -9.42 -0.91
C VAL A 232 3.89 -8.04 -1.32
N ARG A 233 4.24 -7.00 -0.56
CA ARG A 233 3.97 -5.61 -0.95
C ARG A 233 5.08 -5.12 -1.86
N ILE A 234 4.71 -4.58 -3.01
CA ILE A 234 5.60 -3.96 -3.98
C ILE A 234 5.43 -2.45 -3.90
N SER A 235 6.54 -1.70 -3.87
CA SER A 235 6.58 -0.26 -4.07
C SER A 235 7.47 0.01 -5.27
N ILE A 236 6.92 0.61 -6.32
CA ILE A 236 7.67 0.93 -7.54
C ILE A 236 8.40 2.26 -7.35
N GLY A 237 9.67 2.29 -7.78
CA GLY A 237 10.53 3.46 -7.85
C GLY A 237 10.40 4.20 -9.19
N VAL A 238 11.53 4.63 -9.74
CA VAL A 238 11.64 5.36 -11.02
C VAL A 238 12.53 4.68 -12.05
N GLU A 239 12.80 3.39 -11.88
CA GLU A 239 13.54 2.56 -12.83
C GLU A 239 12.74 2.31 -14.14
N ASP A 240 13.39 1.77 -15.17
CA ASP A 240 12.72 1.45 -16.43
C ASP A 240 11.70 0.31 -16.25
N LEU A 241 10.52 0.47 -16.88
CA LEU A 241 9.41 -0.46 -16.75
C LEU A 241 9.75 -1.87 -17.25
N ASP A 242 10.49 -1.98 -18.35
CA ASP A 242 10.81 -3.27 -18.96
C ASP A 242 11.94 -3.98 -18.20
N ASP A 243 12.86 -3.24 -17.58
CA ASP A 243 13.83 -3.77 -16.62
C ASP A 243 13.13 -4.32 -15.37
N LEU A 244 12.22 -3.57 -14.74
CA LEU A 244 11.45 -4.03 -13.59
C LEU A 244 10.58 -5.27 -13.91
N LYS A 245 9.95 -5.30 -15.10
CA LYS A 245 9.24 -6.50 -15.59
C LYS A 245 10.19 -7.67 -15.83
N ALA A 246 11.38 -7.42 -16.36
CA ALA A 246 12.39 -8.46 -16.58
C ALA A 246 12.90 -9.06 -15.28
N ASP A 247 13.09 -8.23 -14.26
CA ASP A 247 13.49 -8.68 -12.92
C ASP A 247 12.42 -9.55 -12.25
N ILE A 248 11.17 -9.08 -12.21
CA ILE A 248 10.05 -9.88 -11.70
C ILE A 248 9.91 -11.19 -12.48
N ARG A 249 10.07 -11.15 -13.82
CA ARG A 249 10.01 -12.33 -14.69
C ARG A 249 11.14 -13.32 -14.39
N GLN A 250 12.37 -12.88 -14.14
CA GLN A 250 13.48 -13.78 -13.79
C GLN A 250 13.30 -14.36 -12.38
N ALA A 251 12.92 -13.53 -11.40
CA ALA A 251 12.70 -13.97 -10.03
C ALA A 251 11.60 -15.04 -9.93
N LEU A 252 10.45 -14.82 -10.60
CA LEU A 252 9.37 -15.82 -10.63
C LEU A 252 9.80 -17.13 -11.32
N LYS A 253 10.59 -17.07 -12.40
CA LYS A 253 11.17 -18.27 -13.04
C LYS A 253 12.11 -19.01 -12.09
N HIS A 254 12.98 -18.29 -11.39
CA HIS A 254 13.94 -18.87 -10.44
C HIS A 254 13.24 -19.62 -9.30
N LEU A 255 12.19 -19.03 -8.70
CA LEU A 255 11.40 -19.69 -7.64
C LEU A 255 10.75 -21.02 -8.09
N VAL A 256 10.36 -21.13 -9.36
CA VAL A 256 9.86 -22.40 -9.93
C VAL A 256 10.99 -23.39 -10.22
N GLN A 257 12.19 -22.92 -10.56
CA GLN A 257 13.34 -23.80 -10.80
C GLN A 257 13.90 -24.41 -9.52
N VAL A 258 13.96 -23.66 -8.41
CA VAL A 258 14.37 -24.19 -7.09
C VAL A 258 13.52 -25.39 -6.67
N ARG A 259 12.21 -25.37 -6.95
CA ARG A 259 11.25 -26.49 -6.74
C ARG A 259 11.64 -27.76 -7.50
N ILE A 260 12.31 -27.65 -8.65
CA ILE A 260 12.68 -28.78 -9.51
C ILE A 260 14.01 -29.39 -9.06
N SER A 261 14.95 -28.56 -8.59
CA SER A 261 16.28 -29.01 -8.15
C SER A 261 16.32 -29.63 -6.77
N ASP A 262 15.41 -29.27 -5.86
CA ASP A 262 15.41 -29.80 -4.48
C ASP A 262 13.98 -29.99 -3.91
N PRO A 263 13.50 -31.24 -3.78
CA PRO A 263 12.22 -31.56 -3.14
C PRO A 263 12.22 -31.46 -1.61
N LEU A 264 13.38 -31.25 -0.96
CA LEU A 264 13.56 -31.39 0.49
C LEU A 264 13.84 -30.08 1.23
N THR A 265 13.93 -28.94 0.54
CA THR A 265 14.10 -27.61 1.15
C THR A 265 12.80 -27.08 1.79
N GLU A 266 12.15 -27.86 2.66
CA GLU A 266 11.33 -27.30 3.75
C GLU A 266 12.26 -26.66 4.79
N VAL A 267 12.86 -25.52 4.42
CA VAL A 267 13.56 -24.68 5.40
C VAL A 267 12.52 -24.17 6.37
N LYS A 268 12.56 -24.68 7.61
CA LYS A 268 11.81 -24.10 8.72
C LYS A 268 12.16 -22.62 8.82
N LEU A 269 11.18 -21.76 8.58
CA LEU A 269 11.24 -20.36 8.98
C LEU A 269 11.42 -20.35 10.50
N ILE A 270 12.51 -19.75 10.96
CA ILE A 270 12.87 -19.57 12.38
C ILE A 270 12.33 -18.21 12.84
#